data_AF-A0A7S1M4P1-F1
#
_entry.id   AF-A0A7S1M4P1-F1
#
_cell.length_a   1.000
_cell.length_b   1.000
_cell.length_c   1.000
_cell.angle_alpha   90.00
_cell.angle_beta   90.00
_cell.angle_gamma   90.00
#
_symmetry.space_group_name_H-M   'P 1'
#
loop_
_entity.id
_entity.type
_entity.pdbx_description
1 polymer ?
#
loop_
_entity_poly.entity_id
_entity_poly.type
_entity_poly.pdbx_seq_one_letter_code
_entity_poly.pdbx_strand_id
1 'polypeptide(L)'
;MLPQAFKGIPTKMVVSSGGAAGGVVTEGMGYGIMVEAFKAVKGDRTGLANGIALLRGWLGMVYGPSQTQHPFGGGTEKGGATRVDSYPYGVSAIAGAGPGGTPSGVAGWKFPVDQCYPKCQGTATDGDEDAVLGMIYLAAALGYPEDFVDMVMRAVIAFASADLGFPDVYRILPDGTKAFVPKGGSQWGGLLPEHGKYKSSQEAWCYNPAYFAPGHYRTFRDFAKKHWKTSFDAYLPPHLDGSRPSMVDLAAAFDGTVTAGYNILYYSSCASGAVGNWVGVKAECPDKEGLSCAGVPWATTPYVGEKGTCTASGTTFGSYGPDASRMPWRIAMDYILHTEESGVVKMYNRAGEDDPALVFNAQTYLNRMANQYKNNAQCDGAKGDCKAAGMSLTATFKLSVAFDNGPDMTCDNVPNAAQSWWAAFMAWPTFTSFVAPLAGLTAEESAAWLDTFANNCDFSGKTPKGNVCQSSYFELGQEVISTMVMSGAVVPLPENPKPQQQPGLQLPLVFK
;
A
#
# COMPACT_ATOMS: atom_id res chain seq x y z
N MET A 1 -25.37 -11.40 3.12
CA MET A 1 -25.50 -10.89 4.50
C MET A 1 -24.14 -10.37 4.94
N LEU A 2 -24.10 -9.25 5.66
CA LEU A 2 -22.87 -8.74 6.28
C LEU A 2 -22.53 -9.56 7.52
N PRO A 3 -21.24 -9.64 7.92
CA PRO A 3 -20.85 -10.23 9.19
C PRO A 3 -21.61 -9.63 10.39
N GLN A 4 -21.79 -10.41 11.45
CA GLN A 4 -22.52 -10.00 12.65
C GLN A 4 -21.91 -8.75 13.29
N ALA A 5 -20.60 -8.57 13.15
CA ALA A 5 -19.87 -7.41 13.65
C ALA A 5 -20.39 -6.06 13.13
N PHE A 6 -21.10 -6.03 12.00
CA PHE A 6 -21.67 -4.79 11.44
C PHE A 6 -23.02 -4.40 12.06
N LYS A 7 -23.63 -5.27 12.89
CA LYS A 7 -24.97 -5.03 13.43
C LYS A 7 -24.99 -3.78 14.31
N GLY A 8 -25.85 -2.83 13.94
CA GLY A 8 -26.01 -1.57 14.68
C GLY A 8 -24.91 -0.53 14.47
N ILE A 9 -23.87 -0.84 13.67
CA ILE A 9 -22.78 0.10 13.40
C ILE A 9 -23.13 1.00 12.21
N PRO A 10 -23.17 2.34 12.37
CA PRO A 10 -23.45 3.26 11.26
C PRO A 10 -22.29 3.28 10.27
N THR A 11 -22.58 3.57 9.00
CA THR A 11 -21.54 3.75 7.97
C THR A 11 -20.77 5.05 8.21
N LYS A 12 -19.44 5.00 8.03
CA LYS A 12 -18.57 6.19 7.95
C LYS A 12 -17.85 6.22 6.61
N MET A 13 -17.56 7.42 6.14
CA MET A 13 -16.79 7.68 4.92
C MET A 13 -15.71 8.71 5.23
N VAL A 14 -14.56 8.56 4.57
CA VAL A 14 -13.50 9.57 4.53
C VAL A 14 -13.72 10.40 3.28
N VAL A 15 -14.03 11.68 3.46
CA VAL A 15 -14.15 12.64 2.35
C VAL A 15 -12.85 13.42 2.24
N SER A 16 -12.22 13.35 1.08
CA SER A 16 -11.11 14.20 0.70
C SER A 16 -11.60 15.64 0.52
N SER A 17 -11.15 16.51 1.42
CA SER A 17 -11.50 17.94 1.44
C SER A 17 -10.50 18.82 0.68
N GLY A 18 -9.54 18.24 -0.05
CA GLY A 18 -8.49 18.94 -0.79
C GLY A 18 -7.69 18.02 -1.73
N GLY A 19 -6.87 18.58 -2.63
CA GLY A 19 -6.09 17.83 -3.62
C GLY A 19 -6.80 17.56 -4.95
N ALA A 20 -6.11 16.93 -5.91
CA ALA A 20 -6.59 16.73 -7.28
C ALA A 20 -7.81 15.80 -7.39
N ALA A 21 -8.03 14.94 -6.39
CA ALA A 21 -9.03 13.87 -6.50
C ALA A 21 -10.44 14.30 -6.06
N GLY A 22 -10.62 15.05 -4.96
CA GLY A 22 -11.95 15.40 -4.43
C GLY A 22 -12.87 14.19 -4.11
N GLY A 23 -13.92 14.39 -3.32
CA GLY A 23 -14.88 13.31 -2.98
C GLY A 23 -14.30 12.24 -2.05
N VAL A 24 -14.77 11.01 -2.13
CA VAL A 24 -14.26 9.85 -1.39
C VAL A 24 -13.35 9.05 -2.32
N VAL A 25 -12.09 8.88 -1.94
CA VAL A 25 -11.12 8.05 -2.69
C VAL A 25 -10.74 6.81 -1.89
N THR A 26 -10.39 5.73 -2.59
CA THR A 26 -9.97 4.48 -1.95
C THR A 26 -8.73 4.67 -1.08
N GLU A 27 -7.78 5.52 -1.48
CA GLU A 27 -6.59 5.83 -0.67
C GLU A 27 -6.97 6.32 0.74
N GLY A 28 -7.78 7.37 0.83
CA GLY A 28 -8.22 7.92 2.12
C GLY A 28 -9.07 6.95 2.94
N MET A 29 -9.91 6.14 2.29
CA MET A 29 -10.68 5.09 2.96
C MET A 29 -9.78 3.98 3.50
N GLY A 30 -8.80 3.52 2.72
CA GLY A 30 -7.81 2.53 3.10
C GLY A 30 -6.99 2.97 4.30
N TYR A 31 -6.44 4.19 4.27
CA TYR A 31 -5.76 4.81 5.41
C TYR A 31 -6.63 4.83 6.66
N GLY A 32 -7.88 5.28 6.56
CA GLY A 32 -8.80 5.32 7.69
C GLY A 32 -9.08 3.94 8.29
N ILE A 33 -9.32 2.93 7.44
CA ILE A 33 -9.57 1.56 7.89
C ILE A 33 -8.32 0.98 8.58
N MET A 34 -7.15 1.14 7.98
CA MET A 34 -5.87 0.67 8.52
C MET A 34 -5.56 1.32 9.88
N VAL A 35 -5.62 2.65 9.97
CA VAL A 35 -5.29 3.41 11.20
C VAL A 35 -6.19 2.99 12.35
N GLU A 36 -7.50 2.92 12.12
CA GLU A 36 -8.45 2.53 13.16
C GLU A 36 -8.32 1.06 13.54
N ALA A 37 -7.94 0.18 12.59
CA ALA A 37 -7.70 -1.24 12.86
C ALA A 37 -6.46 -1.47 13.75
N PHE A 38 -5.38 -0.72 13.57
CA PHE A 38 -4.21 -0.78 14.46
C PHE A 38 -4.55 -0.34 15.88
N LYS A 39 -5.39 0.68 16.05
CA LYS A 39 -5.91 1.06 17.38
C LYS A 39 -6.80 -0.04 17.94
N ALA A 40 -7.69 -0.58 17.11
CA ALA A 40 -8.59 -1.65 17.48
C ALA A 40 -7.80 -2.85 18.02
N VAL A 41 -6.79 -3.36 17.32
CA VAL A 41 -6.05 -4.56 17.80
C VAL A 41 -5.36 -4.35 19.16
N LYS A 42 -5.08 -3.10 19.55
CA LYS A 42 -4.49 -2.72 20.85
C LYS A 42 -5.50 -2.56 22.00
N GLY A 43 -6.79 -2.70 21.76
CA GLY A 43 -7.82 -2.57 22.80
C GLY A 43 -8.75 -1.38 22.64
N ASP A 44 -8.53 -0.52 21.64
CA ASP A 44 -9.33 0.69 21.47
C ASP A 44 -10.71 0.36 20.90
N ARG A 45 -11.74 0.46 21.75
CA ARG A 45 -13.14 0.23 21.39
C ARG A 45 -13.67 1.26 20.40
N THR A 46 -13.18 2.50 20.46
CA THR A 46 -13.56 3.56 19.51
C THR A 46 -12.94 3.27 18.15
N GLY A 47 -11.66 2.88 18.14
CA GLY A 47 -10.96 2.41 16.94
C GLY A 47 -11.68 1.23 16.29
N LEU A 48 -12.09 0.22 17.08
CA LEU A 48 -12.87 -0.91 16.57
C LEU A 48 -14.19 -0.45 15.94
N ALA A 49 -14.97 0.39 16.63
CA ALA A 49 -16.25 0.87 16.11
C ALA A 49 -16.06 1.71 14.82
N ASN A 50 -15.05 2.57 14.78
CA ASN A 50 -14.72 3.39 13.61
C ASN A 50 -14.25 2.54 12.43
N GLY A 51 -13.37 1.58 12.67
CA GLY A 51 -12.85 0.69 11.62
C GLY A 51 -13.95 -0.15 10.99
N ILE A 52 -14.88 -0.70 11.78
CA ILE A 52 -16.04 -1.44 11.25
C ILE A 52 -16.99 -0.50 10.48
N ALA A 53 -17.19 0.73 10.97
CA ALA A 53 -18.02 1.73 10.29
C ALA A 53 -17.44 2.15 8.93
N LEU A 54 -16.12 2.33 8.85
CA LEU A 54 -15.40 2.66 7.61
C LEU A 54 -15.40 1.48 6.64
N LEU A 55 -15.18 0.25 7.14
CA LEU A 55 -15.26 -0.96 6.35
C LEU A 55 -16.67 -1.17 5.77
N ARG A 56 -17.71 -0.78 6.50
CA ARG A 56 -19.08 -0.77 5.96
C ARG A 56 -19.21 0.17 4.76
N GLY A 57 -18.54 1.32 4.82
CA GLY A 57 -18.43 2.27 3.72
C GLY A 57 -17.69 1.68 2.52
N TRP A 58 -16.56 1.02 2.77
CA TRP A 58 -15.79 0.31 1.76
C TRP A 58 -16.61 -0.75 1.01
N LEU A 59 -17.34 -1.61 1.74
CA LEU A 59 -18.22 -2.60 1.13
C LEU A 59 -19.35 -1.96 0.30
N GLY A 60 -19.80 -0.76 0.70
CA GLY A 60 -20.69 0.07 -0.11
C GLY A 60 -20.06 0.51 -1.43
N MET A 61 -18.77 0.86 -1.43
CA MET A 61 -18.01 1.21 -2.63
C MET A 61 -17.76 -0.02 -3.53
N VAL A 62 -17.46 -1.19 -2.95
CA VAL A 62 -17.36 -2.47 -3.67
C VAL A 62 -18.69 -2.83 -4.33
N TYR A 63 -19.81 -2.64 -3.62
CA TYR A 63 -21.13 -2.87 -4.18
C TYR A 63 -21.45 -1.87 -5.30
N GLY A 64 -21.20 -0.58 -5.08
CA GLY A 64 -21.46 0.51 -6.01
C GLY A 64 -22.88 1.11 -5.92
N PRO A 65 -23.16 2.17 -6.69
CA PRO A 65 -24.47 2.84 -6.70
C PRO A 65 -25.53 2.05 -7.49
N SER A 66 -26.81 2.20 -7.12
CA SER A 66 -27.93 1.42 -7.71
C SER A 66 -28.11 1.52 -9.22
N GLN A 67 -27.55 2.56 -9.85
CA GLN A 67 -27.62 2.82 -11.29
C GLN A 67 -26.44 2.24 -12.07
N THR A 68 -25.57 1.45 -11.43
CA THR A 68 -24.45 0.76 -12.07
C THR A 68 -24.63 -0.75 -12.01
N GLN A 69 -23.74 -1.48 -12.66
CA GLN A 69 -23.66 -2.91 -12.44
C GLN A 69 -23.23 -3.21 -11.00
N HIS A 70 -23.79 -4.30 -10.44
CA HIS A 70 -23.41 -4.84 -9.14
C HIS A 70 -22.82 -6.26 -9.24
N PRO A 71 -21.77 -6.57 -8.44
CA PRO A 71 -20.93 -5.59 -7.75
C PRO A 71 -20.23 -4.67 -8.76
N PHE A 72 -20.02 -3.41 -8.37
CA PHE A 72 -19.25 -2.45 -9.15
C PHE A 72 -17.77 -2.82 -9.12
N GLY A 73 -17.23 -3.01 -7.92
CA GLY A 73 -15.83 -3.33 -7.69
C GLY A 73 -14.89 -2.46 -8.54
N GLY A 74 -13.78 -3.05 -8.95
CA GLY A 74 -12.88 -2.51 -9.96
C GLY A 74 -13.33 -2.69 -11.41
N GLY A 75 -14.51 -3.27 -11.65
CA GLY A 75 -14.94 -3.67 -12.98
C GLY A 75 -15.44 -2.51 -13.84
N THR A 76 -15.10 -2.52 -15.13
CA THR A 76 -15.66 -1.56 -16.11
C THR A 76 -16.69 -2.19 -17.05
N GLU A 77 -16.53 -3.46 -17.40
CA GLU A 77 -17.44 -4.17 -18.29
C GLU A 77 -18.52 -4.94 -17.55
N LYS A 78 -19.53 -5.39 -18.30
CA LYS A 78 -20.58 -6.25 -17.77
C LYS A 78 -19.97 -7.53 -17.18
N GLY A 79 -19.89 -7.61 -15.86
CA GLY A 79 -19.39 -8.75 -15.10
C GLY A 79 -17.87 -8.68 -14.85
N GLY A 80 -17.24 -7.57 -15.23
CA GLY A 80 -15.82 -7.27 -15.05
C GLY A 80 -15.34 -7.44 -13.62
N ALA A 81 -16.20 -7.12 -12.65
CA ALA A 81 -15.83 -7.23 -11.24
C ALA A 81 -15.72 -8.68 -10.73
N THR A 82 -16.40 -9.63 -11.39
CA THR A 82 -16.62 -11.00 -10.87
C THR A 82 -16.05 -12.09 -11.75
N ARG A 83 -15.46 -11.76 -12.90
CA ARG A 83 -14.98 -12.74 -13.89
C ARG A 83 -13.54 -12.45 -14.29
N VAL A 84 -12.68 -13.45 -14.12
CA VAL A 84 -11.25 -13.35 -14.47
C VAL A 84 -11.03 -13.17 -15.98
N ASP A 85 -11.91 -13.76 -16.81
CA ASP A 85 -11.85 -13.75 -18.26
C ASP A 85 -12.58 -12.54 -18.88
N SER A 86 -12.66 -11.42 -18.18
CA SER A 86 -13.28 -10.19 -18.68
C SER A 86 -12.36 -8.99 -18.50
N TYR A 87 -12.69 -7.86 -19.14
CA TYR A 87 -11.93 -6.63 -18.92
C TYR A 87 -12.49 -5.86 -17.71
N PRO A 88 -11.65 -5.33 -16.82
CA PRO A 88 -10.20 -5.54 -16.72
C PRO A 88 -9.84 -6.97 -16.24
N TYR A 89 -8.62 -7.45 -16.53
CA TYR A 89 -8.17 -8.75 -16.05
C TYR A 89 -8.13 -8.82 -14.52
N GLY A 90 -8.68 -9.92 -13.98
CA GLY A 90 -8.74 -10.23 -12.56
C GLY A 90 -10.13 -10.04 -11.96
N VAL A 91 -10.36 -10.62 -10.80
CA VAL A 91 -11.63 -10.53 -10.05
C VAL A 91 -11.47 -9.51 -8.92
N SER A 92 -12.25 -8.43 -8.96
CA SER A 92 -12.20 -7.35 -7.96
C SER A 92 -13.25 -7.47 -6.86
N ALA A 93 -14.27 -8.32 -7.03
CA ALA A 93 -15.30 -8.54 -6.04
C ALA A 93 -15.78 -10.00 -6.04
N ILE A 94 -15.81 -10.61 -4.86
CA ILE A 94 -16.24 -11.99 -4.67
C ILE A 94 -17.45 -12.01 -3.75
N ALA A 95 -18.56 -12.59 -4.21
CA ALA A 95 -19.78 -12.75 -3.42
C ALA A 95 -19.57 -13.78 -2.30
N GLY A 96 -20.21 -13.55 -1.16
CA GLY A 96 -20.22 -14.55 -0.07
C GLY A 96 -21.10 -15.74 -0.41
N ALA A 97 -20.90 -16.86 0.30
CA ALA A 97 -21.71 -18.05 0.11
C ALA A 97 -23.22 -17.79 0.31
N GLY A 98 -24.04 -18.38 -0.55
CA GLY A 98 -25.51 -18.39 -0.47
C GLY A 98 -26.23 -17.20 -1.12
N PRO A 99 -27.57 -17.28 -1.29
CA PRO A 99 -28.37 -16.20 -1.85
C PRO A 99 -28.23 -14.90 -1.04
N GLY A 100 -27.86 -13.80 -1.70
CA GLY A 100 -27.72 -12.49 -1.06
C GLY A 100 -26.42 -12.32 -0.26
N GLY A 101 -25.39 -13.14 -0.50
CA GLY A 101 -24.03 -12.90 0.01
C GLY A 101 -23.51 -11.52 -0.39
N THR A 102 -23.05 -10.71 0.58
CA THR A 102 -22.55 -9.36 0.27
C THR A 102 -21.17 -9.47 -0.35
N PRO A 103 -20.91 -8.86 -1.52
CA PRO A 103 -19.60 -8.91 -2.15
C PRO A 103 -18.54 -8.24 -1.27
N SER A 104 -17.35 -8.83 -1.25
CA SER A 104 -16.14 -8.31 -0.60
C SER A 104 -15.02 -8.29 -1.63
N GLY A 105 -14.12 -7.32 -1.55
CA GLY A 105 -13.10 -7.11 -2.56
C GLY A 105 -12.50 -5.72 -2.53
N VAL A 106 -11.99 -5.31 -3.68
CA VAL A 106 -11.37 -4.00 -3.94
C VAL A 106 -12.37 -3.08 -4.63
N ALA A 107 -12.28 -1.78 -4.34
CA ALA A 107 -13.34 -0.83 -4.63
C ALA A 107 -13.05 0.04 -5.87
N GLY A 108 -14.11 0.62 -6.43
CA GLY A 108 -13.96 1.70 -7.41
C GLY A 108 -13.15 2.85 -6.79
N TRP A 109 -12.10 3.32 -7.48
CA TRP A 109 -11.08 4.20 -6.87
C TRP A 109 -11.62 5.54 -6.32
N LYS A 110 -12.77 6.01 -6.84
CA LYS A 110 -13.38 7.27 -6.41
C LYS A 110 -14.91 7.26 -6.44
N PHE A 111 -15.50 7.94 -5.46
CA PHE A 111 -16.93 8.20 -5.30
C PHE A 111 -17.21 9.68 -4.97
N PRO A 112 -18.36 10.24 -5.38
CA PRO A 112 -19.34 9.70 -6.32
C PRO A 112 -18.76 9.36 -7.70
N VAL A 113 -19.18 8.25 -8.28
CA VAL A 113 -18.57 7.68 -9.51
C VAL A 113 -18.80 8.55 -10.75
N ASP A 114 -19.74 9.48 -10.70
CA ASP A 114 -20.06 10.47 -11.74
C ASP A 114 -19.15 11.70 -11.72
N GLN A 115 -18.22 11.79 -10.76
CA GLN A 115 -17.18 12.83 -10.74
C GLN A 115 -16.01 12.56 -11.69
N CYS A 116 -16.04 11.47 -12.46
CA CYS A 116 -15.08 11.19 -13.54
C CYS A 116 -15.84 10.93 -14.84
N TYR A 117 -15.20 11.19 -15.98
CA TYR A 117 -15.75 10.86 -17.29
C TYR A 117 -14.97 9.68 -17.91
N PRO A 118 -15.64 8.59 -18.36
CA PRO A 118 -17.09 8.38 -18.34
C PRO A 118 -17.66 8.05 -16.95
N LYS A 119 -16.94 7.30 -16.09
CA LYS A 119 -17.22 7.07 -14.66
C LYS A 119 -15.92 6.73 -13.93
N CYS A 120 -15.84 6.95 -12.61
CA CYS A 120 -14.70 6.57 -11.78
C CYS A 120 -14.67 5.05 -11.56
N GLN A 121 -14.30 4.32 -12.61
CA GLN A 121 -14.19 2.87 -12.63
C GLN A 121 -12.73 2.45 -12.50
N GLY A 122 -12.49 1.15 -12.30
CA GLY A 122 -11.16 0.66 -11.94
C GLY A 122 -10.86 0.87 -10.46
N THR A 123 -9.74 0.30 -10.01
CA THR A 123 -9.29 0.37 -8.62
C THR A 123 -8.02 1.23 -8.51
N ALA A 124 -7.54 1.43 -7.29
CA ALA A 124 -6.25 2.07 -7.02
C ALA A 124 -5.54 1.30 -5.90
N THR A 125 -4.48 0.60 -6.29
CA THR A 125 -3.83 -0.46 -5.52
C THR A 125 -3.40 -0.02 -4.12
N ASP A 126 -2.93 1.22 -3.97
CA ASP A 126 -2.53 1.80 -2.69
C ASP A 126 -3.68 1.84 -1.67
N GLY A 127 -4.85 2.32 -2.09
CA GLY A 127 -6.03 2.32 -1.22
C GLY A 127 -6.55 0.92 -0.90
N ASP A 128 -6.46 0.01 -1.88
CA ASP A 128 -6.92 -1.37 -1.76
C ASP A 128 -6.06 -2.19 -0.80
N GLU A 129 -4.74 -2.13 -0.91
CA GLU A 129 -3.83 -2.84 0.01
C GLU A 129 -3.97 -2.34 1.45
N ASP A 130 -4.12 -1.02 1.67
CA ASP A 130 -4.34 -0.46 3.00
C ASP A 130 -5.66 -0.92 3.63
N ALA A 131 -6.74 -0.93 2.83
CA ALA A 131 -8.04 -1.39 3.28
C ALA A 131 -7.99 -2.89 3.67
N VAL A 132 -7.37 -3.73 2.85
CA VAL A 132 -7.24 -5.17 3.12
C VAL A 132 -6.38 -5.43 4.36
N LEU A 133 -5.29 -4.69 4.57
CA LEU A 133 -4.50 -4.78 5.79
C LEU A 133 -5.36 -4.45 7.02
N GLY A 134 -6.07 -3.32 6.99
CA GLY A 134 -6.95 -2.95 8.09
C GLY A 134 -8.08 -3.95 8.33
N MET A 135 -8.63 -4.57 7.28
CA MET A 135 -9.60 -5.67 7.41
C MET A 135 -9.03 -6.86 8.20
N ILE A 136 -7.79 -7.27 7.93
CA ILE A 136 -7.11 -8.35 8.66
C ILE A 136 -6.92 -7.99 10.14
N TYR A 137 -6.50 -6.75 10.43
CA TYR A 137 -6.34 -6.28 11.81
C TYR A 137 -7.68 -6.16 12.55
N LEU A 138 -8.76 -5.77 11.88
CA LEU A 138 -10.12 -5.80 12.45
C LEU A 138 -10.58 -7.23 12.73
N ALA A 139 -10.29 -8.18 11.83
CA ALA A 139 -10.56 -9.60 12.08
C ALA A 139 -9.84 -10.07 13.35
N ALA A 140 -8.57 -9.69 13.52
CA ALA A 140 -7.81 -10.00 14.73
C ALA A 140 -8.42 -9.35 15.99
N ALA A 141 -8.77 -8.07 15.94
CA ALA A 141 -9.39 -7.36 17.07
C ALA A 141 -10.74 -7.98 17.50
N LEU A 142 -11.48 -8.55 16.55
CA LEU A 142 -12.73 -9.27 16.80
C LEU A 142 -12.52 -10.73 17.26
N GLY A 143 -11.29 -11.25 17.25
CA GLY A 143 -10.99 -12.64 17.58
C GLY A 143 -11.31 -13.63 16.45
N TYR A 144 -11.18 -13.19 15.20
CA TYR A 144 -11.36 -13.99 13.98
C TYR A 144 -12.71 -14.72 13.85
N PRO A 145 -13.86 -14.04 14.02
CA PRO A 145 -15.15 -14.68 13.80
C PRO A 145 -15.27 -15.16 12.35
N GLU A 146 -15.85 -16.35 12.15
CA GLU A 146 -15.77 -17.08 10.87
C GLU A 146 -16.36 -16.31 9.68
N ASP A 147 -17.46 -15.60 9.91
CA ASP A 147 -18.15 -14.79 8.90
C ASP A 147 -17.31 -13.56 8.47
N PHE A 148 -16.57 -12.98 9.41
CA PHE A 148 -15.64 -11.89 9.13
C PHE A 148 -14.39 -12.42 8.42
N VAL A 149 -13.84 -13.56 8.85
CA VAL A 149 -12.70 -14.20 8.17
C VAL A 149 -13.04 -14.55 6.72
N ASP A 150 -14.23 -15.07 6.44
CA ASP A 150 -14.71 -15.31 5.07
C ASP A 150 -14.70 -14.03 4.22
N MET A 151 -15.24 -12.93 4.77
CA MET A 151 -15.25 -11.63 4.10
C MET A 151 -13.83 -11.11 3.81
N VAL A 152 -12.92 -11.23 4.78
CA VAL A 152 -11.52 -10.80 4.61
C VAL A 152 -10.79 -11.68 3.61
N MET A 153 -10.98 -13.00 3.63
CA MET A 153 -10.36 -13.91 2.66
C MET A 153 -10.78 -13.58 1.23
N ARG A 154 -12.06 -13.26 1.01
CA ARG A 154 -12.56 -12.79 -0.29
C ARG A 154 -11.90 -11.47 -0.72
N ALA A 155 -11.63 -10.56 0.23
CA ALA A 155 -10.91 -9.32 -0.07
C ALA A 155 -9.43 -9.58 -0.42
N VAL A 156 -8.75 -10.47 0.29
CA VAL A 156 -7.36 -10.89 0.02
C VAL A 156 -7.23 -11.52 -1.38
N ILE A 157 -8.13 -12.44 -1.74
CA ILE A 157 -8.13 -13.08 -3.06
C ILE A 157 -8.45 -12.05 -4.16
N ALA A 158 -9.42 -11.18 -3.93
CA ALA A 158 -9.77 -10.13 -4.88
C ALA A 158 -8.62 -9.14 -5.09
N PHE A 159 -7.90 -8.74 -4.03
CA PHE A 159 -6.71 -7.90 -4.16
C PHE A 159 -5.61 -8.58 -4.99
N ALA A 160 -5.28 -9.83 -4.66
CA ALA A 160 -4.28 -10.58 -5.44
C ALA A 160 -4.66 -10.66 -6.91
N SER A 161 -5.94 -10.93 -7.20
CA SER A 161 -6.40 -11.07 -8.58
C SER A 161 -6.48 -9.72 -9.32
N ALA A 162 -7.15 -8.74 -8.73
CA ALA A 162 -7.40 -7.47 -9.36
C ALA A 162 -6.19 -6.56 -9.38
N ASP A 163 -5.28 -6.58 -8.41
CA ASP A 163 -4.21 -5.59 -8.31
C ASP A 163 -2.82 -6.19 -8.55
N LEU A 164 -2.61 -7.47 -8.23
CA LEU A 164 -1.37 -8.18 -8.59
C LEU A 164 -1.50 -8.96 -9.91
N GLY A 165 -2.72 -9.18 -10.38
CA GLY A 165 -2.99 -9.93 -11.61
C GLY A 165 -2.88 -11.44 -11.44
N PHE A 166 -3.13 -11.95 -10.23
CA PHE A 166 -3.26 -13.38 -9.99
C PHE A 166 -4.49 -13.98 -10.73
N PRO A 167 -4.37 -15.18 -11.35
CA PRO A 167 -3.19 -16.04 -11.33
C PRO A 167 -2.25 -15.94 -12.55
N ASP A 168 -2.55 -15.15 -13.59
CA ASP A 168 -1.85 -15.27 -14.90
C ASP A 168 -0.95 -14.09 -15.29
N VAL A 169 -0.95 -12.97 -14.57
CA VAL A 169 -0.14 -11.79 -14.95
C VAL A 169 1.17 -11.78 -14.15
N TYR A 170 2.19 -12.47 -14.67
CA TYR A 170 3.51 -12.57 -14.04
C TYR A 170 4.63 -12.81 -15.06
N ARG A 171 5.88 -12.70 -14.62
CA ARG A 171 7.05 -13.17 -15.39
C ARG A 171 7.75 -14.32 -14.71
N ILE A 172 8.31 -15.22 -15.50
CA ILE A 172 9.10 -16.34 -15.01
C ILE A 172 10.58 -15.95 -15.13
N LEU A 173 11.25 -15.85 -14.00
CA LEU A 173 12.70 -15.64 -13.95
C LEU A 173 13.44 -16.91 -14.40
N PRO A 174 14.72 -16.82 -14.80
CA PRO A 174 15.55 -17.97 -15.17
C PRO A 174 15.53 -19.15 -14.17
N ASP A 175 15.39 -18.88 -12.87
CA ASP A 175 15.33 -19.91 -11.83
C ASP A 175 13.93 -20.51 -11.60
N GLY A 176 12.94 -20.10 -12.40
CA GLY A 176 11.54 -20.53 -12.31
C GLY A 176 10.67 -19.69 -11.37
N THR A 177 11.24 -18.72 -10.67
CA THR A 177 10.47 -17.83 -9.77
C THR A 177 9.44 -17.03 -10.56
N LYS A 178 8.20 -16.99 -10.09
CA LYS A 178 7.15 -16.13 -10.64
C LYS A 178 7.23 -14.74 -10.03
N ALA A 179 7.62 -13.75 -10.82
CA ALA A 179 7.66 -12.34 -10.45
C ALA A 179 6.33 -11.67 -10.80
N PHE A 180 5.60 -11.23 -9.79
CA PHE A 180 4.39 -10.42 -9.93
C PHE A 180 4.74 -8.95 -9.69
N VAL A 181 4.13 -8.02 -10.43
CA VAL A 181 4.35 -6.58 -10.21
C VAL A 181 2.99 -5.94 -9.95
N PRO A 182 2.82 -5.21 -8.83
CA PRO A 182 1.57 -4.51 -8.56
C PRO A 182 1.19 -3.61 -9.74
N LYS A 183 -0.07 -3.69 -10.12
CA LYS A 183 -0.66 -2.77 -11.09
C LYS A 183 -0.88 -1.40 -10.44
N GLY A 184 -1.11 -0.36 -11.24
CA GLY A 184 -1.57 0.94 -10.72
C GLY A 184 -3.03 0.89 -10.23
N GLY A 185 -3.73 -0.17 -10.60
CA GLY A 185 -5.08 -0.55 -10.24
C GLY A 185 -5.53 -1.64 -11.20
N SER A 186 -6.79 -2.07 -11.11
CA SER A 186 -7.28 -3.21 -11.88
C SER A 186 -7.07 -3.10 -13.39
N GLN A 187 -7.05 -1.88 -13.93
CA GLN A 187 -7.11 -1.63 -15.36
C GLN A 187 -5.81 -1.16 -16.01
N TRP A 188 -4.73 -0.92 -15.26
CA TRP A 188 -3.55 -0.28 -15.81
C TRP A 188 -2.28 -0.50 -14.99
N GLY A 189 -1.12 -0.29 -15.63
CA GLY A 189 0.19 -0.42 -15.01
C GLY A 189 0.61 -1.88 -14.75
N GLY A 190 1.69 -2.04 -13.99
CA GLY A 190 2.30 -3.33 -13.70
C GLY A 190 2.68 -4.07 -14.97
N LEU A 191 2.33 -5.35 -15.06
CA LEU A 191 2.65 -6.21 -16.21
C LEU A 191 1.52 -6.31 -17.26
N LEU A 192 0.52 -5.43 -17.23
CA LEU A 192 -0.54 -5.45 -18.24
C LEU A 192 0.02 -5.09 -19.63
N PRO A 193 -0.40 -5.80 -20.69
CA PRO A 193 0.09 -5.58 -22.04
C PRO A 193 -0.41 -4.27 -22.64
N GLU A 194 0.23 -3.81 -23.71
CA GLU A 194 -0.22 -2.66 -24.50
C GLU A 194 -1.40 -3.00 -25.43
N HIS A 195 -1.54 -4.28 -25.77
CA HIS A 195 -2.50 -4.77 -26.76
C HIS A 195 -3.32 -5.95 -26.24
N GLY A 196 -4.31 -6.37 -27.04
CA GLY A 196 -5.18 -7.49 -26.71
C GLY A 196 -6.33 -7.13 -25.76
N LYS A 197 -7.10 -8.16 -25.40
CA LYS A 197 -8.31 -8.06 -24.56
C LYS A 197 -8.06 -7.45 -23.18
N TYR A 198 -6.89 -7.70 -22.60
CA TYR A 198 -6.54 -7.32 -21.23
C TYR A 198 -5.55 -6.15 -21.16
N LYS A 199 -5.49 -5.33 -22.23
CA LYS A 199 -4.56 -4.21 -22.32
C LYS A 199 -4.70 -3.20 -21.19
N SER A 200 -3.60 -2.54 -20.84
CA SER A 200 -3.62 -1.38 -19.95
C SER A 200 -4.51 -0.26 -20.53
N SER A 201 -5.32 0.37 -19.67
CA SER A 201 -6.11 1.57 -20.02
C SER A 201 -5.29 2.86 -20.03
N GLN A 202 -4.14 2.85 -19.34
CA GLN A 202 -3.14 3.91 -19.37
C GLN A 202 -1.85 3.37 -20.01
N GLU A 203 -0.76 4.13 -19.94
CA GLU A 203 0.53 3.67 -20.41
C GLU A 203 0.92 2.32 -19.77
N ALA A 204 1.24 1.35 -20.63
CA ALA A 204 1.61 0.00 -20.20
C ALA A 204 2.97 0.02 -19.52
N TRP A 205 3.21 -0.97 -18.66
CA TRP A 205 4.49 -1.15 -17.95
C TRP A 205 4.87 -0.04 -16.98
N CYS A 206 3.95 0.85 -16.66
CA CYS A 206 4.15 1.85 -15.62
C CYS A 206 3.88 1.29 -14.24
N TYR A 207 4.77 1.64 -13.31
CA TYR A 207 4.75 1.18 -11.94
C TYR A 207 5.01 2.36 -11.00
N ASN A 208 4.24 2.43 -9.92
CA ASN A 208 4.47 3.38 -8.85
C ASN A 208 5.21 2.67 -7.71
N PRO A 209 6.46 3.03 -7.40
CA PRO A 209 7.17 2.45 -6.27
C PRO A 209 6.41 2.62 -4.94
N ALA A 210 5.64 3.69 -4.76
CA ALA A 210 4.84 3.92 -3.56
C ALA A 210 3.73 2.90 -3.32
N TYR A 211 3.36 2.14 -4.37
CA TYR A 211 2.36 1.07 -4.29
C TYR A 211 3.02 -0.27 -3.95
N PHE A 212 4.32 -0.29 -3.67
CA PHE A 212 5.01 -1.45 -3.14
C PHE A 212 4.81 -1.53 -1.62
N ALA A 213 3.94 -2.41 -1.15
CA ALA A 213 3.71 -2.61 0.28
C ALA A 213 4.09 -4.03 0.75
N PRO A 214 5.40 -4.38 0.81
CA PRO A 214 5.83 -5.75 1.10
C PRO A 214 5.31 -6.27 2.45
N GLY A 215 5.25 -5.43 3.48
CA GLY A 215 4.71 -5.81 4.79
C GLY A 215 3.21 -6.12 4.76
N HIS A 216 2.47 -5.55 3.79
CA HIS A 216 1.07 -5.87 3.58
C HIS A 216 0.96 -7.24 2.90
N TYR A 217 1.71 -7.48 1.84
CA TYR A 217 1.66 -8.74 1.08
C TYR A 217 2.04 -9.95 1.94
N ARG A 218 3.07 -9.82 2.79
CA ARG A 218 3.42 -10.86 3.77
C ARG A 218 2.30 -11.10 4.78
N THR A 219 1.69 -10.04 5.28
CA THR A 219 0.51 -10.14 6.17
C THR A 219 -0.67 -10.82 5.48
N PHE A 220 -0.91 -10.56 4.19
CA PHE A 220 -1.99 -11.18 3.42
C PHE A 220 -1.73 -12.68 3.22
N ARG A 221 -0.50 -13.02 2.83
CA ARG A 221 -0.02 -14.40 2.71
C ARG A 221 -0.18 -15.16 4.02
N ASP A 222 0.24 -14.58 5.14
CA ASP A 222 0.21 -15.24 6.44
C ASP A 222 -1.21 -15.39 6.96
N PHE A 223 -2.08 -14.39 6.74
CA PHE A 223 -3.50 -14.51 7.00
C PHE A 223 -4.13 -15.64 6.18
N ALA A 224 -3.84 -15.71 4.88
CA ALA A 224 -4.32 -16.77 4.00
C ALA A 224 -3.88 -18.15 4.49
N LYS A 225 -2.58 -18.34 4.76
CA LYS A 225 -2.01 -19.60 5.27
C LYS A 225 -2.63 -20.02 6.61
N LYS A 226 -2.79 -19.08 7.55
CA LYS A 226 -3.28 -19.35 8.91
C LYS A 226 -4.78 -19.68 8.94
N HIS A 227 -5.58 -19.03 8.10
CA HIS A 227 -7.04 -19.11 8.17
C HIS A 227 -7.68 -19.88 7.00
N TRP A 228 -6.89 -20.52 6.14
CA TRP A 228 -7.42 -21.23 4.98
C TRP A 228 -8.42 -22.33 5.37
N LYS A 229 -9.52 -22.40 4.62
CA LYS A 229 -10.50 -23.49 4.66
C LYS A 229 -10.71 -23.97 3.23
N THR A 230 -10.93 -25.27 3.03
CA THR A 230 -11.19 -25.85 1.70
C THR A 230 -12.35 -25.16 0.96
N SER A 231 -13.32 -24.60 1.67
CA SER A 231 -14.41 -23.82 1.06
C SER A 231 -13.91 -22.57 0.32
N PHE A 232 -12.75 -22.02 0.68
CA PHE A 232 -12.16 -20.85 0.02
C PHE A 232 -11.55 -21.17 -1.34
N ASP A 233 -11.31 -22.45 -1.65
CA ASP A 233 -10.90 -22.87 -3.00
C ASP A 233 -11.94 -22.48 -4.05
N ALA A 234 -13.22 -22.38 -3.68
CA ALA A 234 -14.31 -21.93 -4.55
C ALA A 234 -14.26 -20.43 -4.87
N TYR A 235 -13.49 -19.64 -4.12
CA TYR A 235 -13.31 -18.21 -4.35
C TYR A 235 -12.11 -17.90 -5.23
N LEU A 236 -11.20 -18.85 -5.42
CA LEU A 236 -10.02 -18.64 -6.25
C LEU A 236 -10.43 -18.48 -7.72
N PRO A 237 -10.02 -17.38 -8.39
CA PRO A 237 -10.25 -17.24 -9.82
C PRO A 237 -9.47 -18.33 -10.57
N PRO A 238 -10.08 -19.00 -11.57
CA PRO A 238 -9.35 -19.97 -12.39
C PRO A 238 -8.32 -19.26 -13.26
N HIS A 239 -7.31 -20.00 -13.70
CA HIS A 239 -6.45 -19.59 -14.80
C HIS A 239 -7.27 -19.43 -16.09
N LEU A 240 -6.76 -18.67 -17.06
CA LEU A 240 -7.40 -18.51 -18.36
C LEU A 240 -7.54 -19.81 -19.17
N ASP A 241 -6.73 -20.83 -18.88
CA ASP A 241 -6.84 -22.17 -19.46
C ASP A 241 -7.87 -23.08 -18.74
N GLY A 242 -8.51 -22.56 -17.69
CA GLY A 242 -9.50 -23.27 -16.88
C GLY A 242 -8.92 -24.10 -15.73
N SER A 243 -7.59 -24.20 -15.61
CA SER A 243 -6.97 -24.84 -14.45
C SER A 243 -7.23 -24.02 -13.18
N ARG A 244 -7.23 -24.70 -12.02
CA ARG A 244 -7.55 -24.06 -10.74
C ARG A 244 -6.28 -23.82 -9.93
N PRO A 245 -6.00 -22.59 -9.50
CA PRO A 245 -4.91 -22.35 -8.59
C PRO A 245 -5.29 -22.82 -7.17
N SER A 246 -4.30 -22.79 -6.28
CA SER A 246 -4.41 -23.19 -4.88
C SER A 246 -4.04 -22.05 -3.93
N MET A 247 -4.22 -22.27 -2.61
CA MET A 247 -3.68 -21.38 -1.58
C MET A 247 -2.16 -21.21 -1.69
N VAL A 248 -1.44 -22.27 -2.12
CA VAL A 248 0.01 -22.22 -2.30
C VAL A 248 0.37 -21.27 -3.45
N ASP A 249 -0.39 -21.30 -4.55
CA ASP A 249 -0.19 -20.37 -5.67
C ASP A 249 -0.49 -18.92 -5.26
N LEU A 250 -1.54 -18.71 -4.48
CA LEU A 250 -1.87 -17.38 -3.93
C LEU A 250 -0.75 -16.86 -3.02
N ALA A 251 -0.23 -17.69 -2.12
CA ALA A 251 0.89 -17.35 -1.27
C ALA A 251 2.15 -17.04 -2.08
N ALA A 252 2.45 -17.85 -3.09
CA ALA A 252 3.58 -17.64 -4.00
C ALA A 252 3.45 -16.35 -4.82
N ALA A 253 2.23 -15.90 -5.14
CA ALA A 253 2.02 -14.62 -5.79
C ALA A 253 2.41 -13.45 -4.90
N PHE A 254 2.09 -13.48 -3.60
CA PHE A 254 2.54 -12.48 -2.64
C PHE A 254 4.07 -12.50 -2.47
N ASP A 255 4.67 -13.68 -2.32
CA ASP A 255 6.15 -13.83 -2.21
C ASP A 255 6.87 -13.34 -3.46
N GLY A 256 6.33 -13.66 -4.64
CA GLY A 256 6.80 -13.19 -5.94
C GLY A 256 6.69 -11.67 -6.11
N THR A 257 5.64 -11.07 -5.55
CA THR A 257 5.44 -9.61 -5.53
C THR A 257 6.47 -8.92 -4.66
N VAL A 258 6.75 -9.46 -3.46
CA VAL A 258 7.80 -8.93 -2.56
C VAL A 258 9.16 -8.99 -3.24
N THR A 259 9.49 -10.14 -3.85
CA THR A 259 10.75 -10.34 -4.55
C THR A 259 10.91 -9.33 -5.70
N ALA A 260 9.91 -9.21 -6.56
CA ALA A 260 9.97 -8.30 -7.69
C ALA A 260 10.06 -6.84 -7.24
N GLY A 261 9.26 -6.43 -6.25
CA GLY A 261 9.23 -5.05 -5.77
C GLY A 261 10.55 -4.59 -5.15
N TYR A 262 11.23 -5.42 -4.38
CA TYR A 262 12.56 -5.06 -3.86
C TYR A 262 13.63 -4.95 -4.96
N ASN A 263 13.59 -5.83 -5.97
CA ASN A 263 14.48 -5.75 -7.11
C ASN A 263 14.21 -4.49 -7.96
N ILE A 264 12.94 -4.17 -8.21
CA ILE A 264 12.55 -2.92 -8.88
C ILE A 264 13.01 -1.71 -8.06
N LEU A 265 12.80 -1.70 -6.74
CA LEU A 265 13.20 -0.60 -5.85
C LEU A 265 14.72 -0.40 -5.83
N TYR A 266 15.50 -1.48 -5.82
CA TYR A 266 16.96 -1.40 -5.94
C TYR A 266 17.37 -0.71 -7.25
N TYR A 267 16.78 -1.10 -8.37
CA TYR A 267 17.09 -0.57 -9.71
C TYR A 267 16.41 0.76 -10.06
N SER A 268 15.59 1.31 -9.16
CA SER A 268 14.91 2.59 -9.35
C SER A 268 15.21 3.63 -8.27
N SER A 269 16.08 3.31 -7.30
CA SER A 269 16.46 4.23 -6.24
C SER A 269 17.87 4.78 -6.40
N CYS A 270 18.10 5.97 -5.85
CA CYS A 270 19.42 6.55 -5.67
C CYS A 270 20.10 6.02 -4.39
N ALA A 271 21.39 6.33 -4.23
CA ALA A 271 22.14 6.01 -3.02
C ALA A 271 21.60 6.74 -1.77
N SER A 272 20.94 7.89 -1.96
CA SER A 272 20.20 8.62 -0.92
C SER A 272 18.93 7.93 -0.44
N GLY A 273 18.44 6.93 -1.20
CA GLY A 273 17.12 6.31 -0.98
C GLY A 273 15.98 6.97 -1.75
N ALA A 274 16.22 8.12 -2.40
CA ALA A 274 15.25 8.74 -3.29
C ALA A 274 14.82 7.76 -4.40
N VAL A 275 13.53 7.77 -4.73
CA VAL A 275 12.90 6.96 -5.78
C VAL A 275 11.95 7.85 -6.60
N GLY A 276 11.70 7.53 -7.86
CA GLY A 276 10.75 8.29 -8.69
C GLY A 276 9.28 7.99 -8.37
N ASN A 277 8.37 8.94 -8.60
CA ASN A 277 6.91 8.71 -8.50
C ASN A 277 6.45 7.59 -9.44
N TRP A 278 7.02 7.54 -10.64
CA TRP A 278 6.75 6.52 -11.63
C TRP A 278 8.05 5.97 -12.21
N VAL A 279 8.05 4.67 -12.48
CA VAL A 279 9.14 3.93 -13.12
C VAL A 279 8.57 2.89 -14.08
N GLY A 280 9.41 2.40 -14.97
CA GLY A 280 9.12 1.36 -15.94
C GLY A 280 9.49 -0.02 -15.45
N VAL A 281 8.64 -0.98 -15.78
CA VAL A 281 8.81 -2.42 -15.50
C VAL A 281 8.62 -3.27 -16.77
N LYS A 282 9.03 -2.73 -17.93
CA LYS A 282 8.76 -3.35 -19.22
C LYS A 282 9.42 -4.73 -19.31
N ALA A 283 8.57 -5.75 -19.36
CA ALA A 283 8.91 -7.13 -19.69
C ALA A 283 7.80 -7.67 -20.59
N GLU A 284 7.82 -7.33 -21.88
CA GLU A 284 6.76 -7.71 -22.81
C GLU A 284 6.86 -9.20 -23.20
N CYS A 285 5.72 -9.89 -23.31
CA CYS A 285 5.71 -11.27 -23.76
C CYS A 285 5.92 -11.38 -25.28
N PRO A 286 6.52 -12.48 -25.78
CA PRO A 286 6.66 -12.70 -27.23
C PRO A 286 5.31 -12.71 -27.95
N ASP A 287 4.30 -13.30 -27.32
CA ASP A 287 2.90 -13.11 -27.70
C ASP A 287 2.38 -11.79 -27.11
N LYS A 288 1.89 -10.90 -27.98
CA LYS A 288 1.41 -9.56 -27.61
C LYS A 288 0.15 -9.59 -26.75
N GLU A 289 -0.56 -10.70 -26.69
CA GLU A 289 -1.73 -10.90 -25.82
C GLU A 289 -1.41 -11.76 -24.59
N GLY A 290 -0.18 -12.27 -24.49
CA GLY A 290 0.27 -13.13 -23.40
C GLY A 290 0.35 -12.38 -22.06
N LEU A 291 -0.20 -13.00 -21.01
CA LEU A 291 -0.17 -12.46 -19.65
C LEU A 291 0.99 -12.99 -18.81
N SER A 292 1.47 -14.21 -19.10
CA SER A 292 2.62 -14.82 -18.46
C SER A 292 3.62 -15.35 -19.48
N CYS A 293 4.92 -15.12 -19.24
CA CYS A 293 6.02 -15.60 -20.06
C CYS A 293 7.35 -15.47 -19.29
N ALA A 294 8.45 -15.98 -19.86
CA ALA A 294 9.79 -15.68 -19.35
C ALA A 294 10.10 -14.17 -19.48
N GLY A 295 10.74 -13.58 -18.47
CA GLY A 295 11.14 -12.17 -18.51
C GLY A 295 11.56 -11.62 -17.15
N VAL A 296 12.19 -10.44 -17.15
CA VAL A 296 12.72 -9.78 -15.96
C VAL A 296 12.14 -8.38 -15.87
N PRO A 297 11.18 -8.12 -14.95
CA PRO A 297 10.49 -6.83 -14.88
C PRO A 297 11.43 -5.63 -14.68
N TRP A 298 12.56 -5.83 -14.01
CA TRP A 298 13.56 -4.79 -13.76
C TRP A 298 14.73 -4.78 -14.75
N ALA A 299 14.64 -5.43 -15.92
CA ALA A 299 15.74 -5.42 -16.89
C ALA A 299 16.08 -3.99 -17.38
N THR A 300 15.08 -3.12 -17.49
CA THR A 300 15.20 -1.76 -18.04
C THR A 300 14.75 -0.64 -17.10
N THR A 301 14.31 -0.97 -15.88
CA THR A 301 13.96 -0.01 -14.82
C THR A 301 15.09 1.01 -14.59
N PRO A 302 14.80 2.32 -14.42
CA PRO A 302 13.49 2.91 -14.22
C PRO A 302 12.74 3.24 -15.51
N TYR A 303 13.22 2.91 -16.70
CA TYR A 303 12.70 3.51 -17.92
C TYR A 303 11.62 2.66 -18.60
N VAL A 304 10.54 3.32 -19.04
CA VAL A 304 9.75 2.87 -20.20
C VAL A 304 10.19 3.72 -21.39
N GLY A 305 10.64 3.08 -22.47
CA GLY A 305 11.27 3.77 -23.59
C GLY A 305 12.63 4.39 -23.22
N GLU A 306 13.20 5.25 -24.08
CA GLU A 306 14.53 5.82 -23.87
C GLU A 306 14.59 6.94 -22.82
N LYS A 307 13.47 7.62 -22.54
CA LYS A 307 13.44 8.81 -21.67
C LYS A 307 12.53 8.69 -20.45
N GLY A 308 11.86 7.55 -20.29
CA GLY A 308 10.82 7.37 -19.28
C GLY A 308 9.57 8.16 -19.63
N THR A 309 8.46 7.48 -19.78
CA THR A 309 7.20 8.07 -20.28
C THR A 309 6.08 8.03 -19.25
N CYS A 310 6.22 7.20 -18.21
CA CYS A 310 5.20 6.99 -17.20
C CYS A 310 4.75 8.26 -16.47
N THR A 311 3.44 8.51 -16.51
CA THR A 311 2.81 9.64 -15.84
C THR A 311 1.37 9.29 -15.48
N ALA A 312 0.96 9.59 -14.25
CA ALA A 312 -0.40 9.42 -13.77
C ALA A 312 -0.62 10.26 -12.50
N SER A 313 -1.88 10.48 -12.10
CA SER A 313 -2.24 11.21 -10.88
C SER A 313 -1.62 12.62 -10.74
N GLY A 314 -1.22 13.24 -11.86
CA GLY A 314 -0.57 14.55 -11.88
C GLY A 314 0.92 14.54 -11.51
N THR A 315 1.51 13.36 -11.28
CA THR A 315 2.94 13.17 -11.02
C THR A 315 3.61 12.52 -12.23
N THR A 316 4.89 12.86 -12.45
CA THR A 316 5.65 12.42 -13.62
C THR A 316 6.75 11.43 -13.24
N PHE A 317 7.19 10.68 -14.24
CA PHE A 317 8.36 9.81 -14.22
C PHE A 317 9.56 10.42 -13.47
N GLY A 318 10.27 9.58 -12.71
CA GLY A 318 11.67 9.83 -12.36
C GLY A 318 11.96 11.01 -11.43
N SER A 319 10.95 11.58 -10.76
CA SER A 319 11.10 12.64 -9.75
C SER A 319 10.69 12.12 -8.37
N TYR A 320 11.50 12.37 -7.34
CA TYR A 320 11.07 12.17 -5.96
C TYR A 320 10.00 13.20 -5.59
N GLY A 321 8.76 12.74 -5.40
CA GLY A 321 7.60 13.62 -5.23
C GLY A 321 6.47 12.99 -4.42
N PRO A 322 5.24 13.52 -4.54
CA PRO A 322 4.10 13.21 -3.67
C PRO A 322 3.83 11.72 -3.51
N ASP A 323 3.95 10.95 -4.60
CA ASP A 323 3.74 9.51 -4.52
C ASP A 323 4.95 8.82 -3.90
N ALA A 324 6.14 9.05 -4.47
CA ALA A 324 7.40 8.43 -4.05
C ALA A 324 7.72 8.64 -2.57
N SER A 325 7.27 9.76 -1.99
CA SER A 325 7.46 10.06 -0.59
C SER A 325 6.89 8.99 0.34
N ARG A 326 5.86 8.24 -0.09
CA ARG A 326 5.26 7.15 0.70
C ARG A 326 6.18 5.93 0.86
N MET A 327 7.17 5.76 -0.02
CA MET A 327 7.99 4.56 -0.04
C MET A 327 8.71 4.27 1.31
N PRO A 328 9.33 5.25 1.98
CA PRO A 328 9.81 5.12 3.36
C PRO A 328 8.85 4.41 4.32
N TRP A 329 7.59 4.84 4.44
CA TRP A 329 6.69 4.26 5.45
C TRP A 329 6.18 2.88 5.04
N ARG A 330 6.04 2.64 3.74
CA ARG A 330 5.72 1.32 3.19
C ARG A 330 6.82 0.29 3.53
N ILE A 331 8.09 0.64 3.37
CA ILE A 331 9.22 -0.24 3.74
C ILE A 331 9.41 -0.32 5.26
N ALA A 332 9.22 0.78 5.99
CA ALA A 332 9.25 0.78 7.45
C ALA A 332 8.21 -0.18 8.04
N MET A 333 7.02 -0.27 7.46
CA MET A 333 6.02 -1.25 7.87
C MET A 333 6.48 -2.70 7.63
N ASP A 334 7.13 -3.01 6.51
CA ASP A 334 7.70 -4.36 6.30
C ASP A 334 8.76 -4.68 7.36
N TYR A 335 9.64 -3.73 7.65
CA TYR A 335 10.66 -3.87 8.69
C TYR A 335 10.05 -4.13 10.08
N ILE A 336 9.01 -3.39 10.46
CA ILE A 336 8.38 -3.52 11.78
C ILE A 336 7.56 -4.81 11.89
N LEU A 337 6.77 -5.14 10.86
CA LEU A 337 5.84 -6.25 10.90
C LEU A 337 6.52 -7.60 10.66
N HIS A 338 7.60 -7.61 9.87
CA HIS A 338 8.28 -8.81 9.39
C HIS A 338 9.81 -8.65 9.46
N THR A 339 10.34 -8.21 10.60
CA THR A 339 11.76 -7.82 10.76
C THR A 339 12.75 -8.85 10.22
N GLU A 340 12.59 -10.13 10.59
CA GLU A 340 13.51 -11.19 10.14
C GLU A 340 13.41 -11.42 8.62
N GLU A 341 12.19 -11.55 8.10
CA GLU A 341 11.95 -11.86 6.69
C GLU A 341 12.27 -10.68 5.76
N SER A 342 12.02 -9.45 6.22
CA SER A 342 12.36 -8.21 5.52
C SER A 342 13.87 -7.96 5.47
N GLY A 343 14.67 -8.65 6.30
CA GLY A 343 16.13 -8.63 6.28
C GLY A 343 16.76 -9.59 5.27
N VAL A 344 16.00 -10.56 4.75
CA VAL A 344 16.49 -11.61 3.85
C VAL A 344 15.69 -11.57 2.54
N VAL A 345 16.14 -10.73 1.61
CA VAL A 345 15.54 -10.58 0.29
C VAL A 345 16.51 -11.12 -0.76
N LYS A 346 16.00 -11.96 -1.66
CA LYS A 346 16.77 -12.47 -2.79
C LYS A 346 16.87 -11.39 -3.86
N MET A 347 18.10 -11.02 -4.21
CA MET A 347 18.41 -10.01 -5.19
C MET A 347 18.90 -10.66 -6.49
N TYR A 348 18.52 -10.07 -7.60
CA TYR A 348 18.80 -10.57 -8.93
C TYR A 348 19.48 -9.49 -9.76
N ASN A 349 20.35 -9.91 -10.68
CA ASN A 349 20.92 -9.02 -11.67
C ASN A 349 19.87 -8.60 -12.73
N ARG A 350 20.27 -7.74 -13.68
CA ARG A 350 19.41 -7.29 -14.80
C ARG A 350 19.01 -8.41 -15.78
N ALA A 351 19.73 -9.54 -15.78
CA ALA A 351 19.41 -10.73 -16.55
C ALA A 351 18.46 -11.69 -15.79
N GLY A 352 18.12 -11.38 -14.53
CA GLY A 352 17.24 -12.20 -13.70
C GLY A 352 17.95 -13.39 -13.05
N GLU A 353 19.28 -13.38 -13.01
CA GLU A 353 20.06 -14.40 -12.30
C GLU A 353 20.31 -13.96 -10.86
N ASP A 354 20.30 -14.92 -9.93
CA ASP A 354 20.56 -14.65 -8.51
C ASP A 354 21.93 -13.99 -8.33
N ASP A 355 21.97 -12.87 -7.62
CA ASP A 355 23.20 -12.12 -7.35
C ASP A 355 23.40 -11.97 -5.84
N PRO A 356 24.08 -12.96 -5.19
CA PRO A 356 24.28 -12.95 -3.75
C PRO A 356 25.23 -11.83 -3.26
N ALA A 357 25.92 -11.14 -4.17
CA ALA A 357 26.74 -9.98 -3.82
C ALA A 357 25.89 -8.71 -3.63
N LEU A 358 24.68 -8.67 -4.19
CA LEU A 358 23.74 -7.57 -4.01
C LEU A 358 22.95 -7.74 -2.71
N VAL A 359 23.27 -6.92 -1.72
CA VAL A 359 22.53 -6.87 -0.45
C VAL A 359 21.61 -5.65 -0.45
N PHE A 360 20.32 -5.87 -0.67
CA PHE A 360 19.30 -4.83 -0.60
C PHE A 360 18.02 -5.41 0.01
N ASN A 361 17.52 -4.75 1.05
CA ASN A 361 16.40 -5.21 1.86
C ASN A 361 15.76 -4.00 2.58
N ALA A 362 14.78 -4.23 3.45
CA ALA A 362 14.07 -3.13 4.12
C ALA A 362 15.03 -2.18 4.87
N GLN A 363 15.90 -2.76 5.71
CA GLN A 363 16.86 -1.99 6.50
C GLN A 363 17.86 -1.24 5.63
N THR A 364 18.38 -1.86 4.56
CA THR A 364 19.30 -1.18 3.62
C THR A 364 18.64 0.04 2.98
N TYR A 365 17.38 -0.08 2.52
CA TYR A 365 16.67 1.05 1.92
C TYR A 365 16.45 2.18 2.93
N LEU A 366 15.94 1.87 4.12
CA LEU A 366 15.68 2.87 5.17
C LEU A 366 16.97 3.56 5.63
N ASN A 367 18.07 2.80 5.74
CA ASN A 367 19.38 3.35 6.09
C ASN A 367 19.95 4.27 5.02
N ARG A 368 19.57 4.17 3.74
CA ARG A 368 19.96 5.17 2.72
C ARG A 368 19.38 6.55 3.05
N MET A 369 18.07 6.61 3.32
CA MET A 369 17.38 7.85 3.73
C MET A 369 17.92 8.38 5.06
N ALA A 370 18.15 7.50 6.05
CA ALA A 370 18.66 7.91 7.35
C ALA A 370 20.10 8.47 7.26
N ASN A 371 20.96 7.86 6.42
CA ASN A 371 22.30 8.40 6.16
C ASN A 371 22.24 9.73 5.40
N GLN A 372 21.31 9.88 4.45
CA GLN A 372 21.10 11.13 3.74
C GLN A 372 20.80 12.28 4.72
N TYR A 373 19.91 12.03 5.67
CA TYR A 373 19.61 12.98 6.74
C TYR A 373 20.82 13.24 7.65
N LYS A 374 21.45 12.18 8.19
CA LYS A 374 22.61 12.28 9.09
C LYS A 374 23.74 13.15 8.54
N ASN A 375 23.97 13.05 7.23
CA ASN A 375 25.11 13.68 6.56
C ASN A 375 24.80 15.09 6.06
N ASN A 376 23.53 15.41 5.74
CA ASN A 376 23.19 16.61 5.00
C ASN A 376 22.17 17.54 5.68
N ALA A 377 21.52 17.11 6.76
CA ALA A 377 20.64 18.00 7.53
C ALA A 377 21.48 19.11 8.21
N GLN A 378 20.98 20.35 8.19
CA GLN A 378 21.68 21.49 8.84
C GLN A 378 21.55 21.44 10.36
N CYS A 379 20.53 20.75 10.85
CA CYS A 379 20.34 20.42 12.24
C CYS A 379 19.62 19.08 12.31
N ASP A 380 19.81 18.34 13.40
CA ASP A 380 19.04 17.12 13.65
C ASP A 380 18.68 16.92 15.13
N GLY A 381 18.92 17.93 15.97
CA GLY A 381 18.76 17.86 17.43
C GLY A 381 19.98 17.27 18.15
N ALA A 382 20.73 16.38 17.50
CA ALA A 382 22.04 15.94 17.98
C ALA A 382 23.16 16.92 17.53
N LYS A 383 22.96 17.57 16.39
CA LYS A 383 23.82 18.57 15.77
C LYS A 383 23.09 19.91 15.69
N GLY A 384 23.60 20.89 16.43
CA GLY A 384 23.14 22.27 16.39
C GLY A 384 21.74 22.51 16.97
N ASP A 385 21.33 23.78 17.02
CA ASP A 385 19.98 24.15 17.43
C ASP A 385 19.02 24.02 16.25
N CYS A 386 18.05 23.11 16.36
CA CYS A 386 17.00 22.94 15.38
C CYS A 386 15.89 23.98 15.45
N LYS A 387 15.95 24.94 16.37
CA LYS A 387 15.03 26.08 16.42
C LYS A 387 15.67 27.28 15.69
N ALA A 388 14.84 28.15 15.12
CA ALA A 388 15.28 29.46 14.65
C ALA A 388 14.91 30.53 15.68
N ALA A 389 15.57 31.69 15.64
CA ALA A 389 15.33 32.75 16.61
C ALA A 389 13.83 33.16 16.61
N GLY A 390 13.20 33.12 17.77
CA GLY A 390 11.77 33.42 17.92
C GLY A 390 10.81 32.27 17.59
N MET A 391 11.31 31.07 17.25
CA MET A 391 10.48 29.87 17.04
C MET A 391 10.48 28.96 18.27
N SER A 392 9.31 28.44 18.65
CA SER A 392 9.17 27.40 19.68
C SER A 392 9.27 25.98 19.13
N LEU A 393 8.93 25.80 17.84
CA LEU A 393 8.93 24.54 17.09
C LEU A 393 10.21 24.35 16.27
N THR A 394 10.43 23.13 15.79
CA THR A 394 11.52 22.79 14.88
C THR A 394 11.46 23.64 13.61
N ALA A 395 12.60 24.25 13.25
CA ALA A 395 12.78 25.01 12.03
C ALA A 395 12.98 24.05 10.86
N THR A 396 11.88 23.54 10.31
CA THR A 396 11.86 22.48 9.27
C THR A 396 12.70 22.78 8.02
N PHE A 397 13.02 24.05 7.71
CA PHE A 397 13.95 24.39 6.61
C PHE A 397 15.36 23.85 6.84
N LYS A 398 15.76 23.68 8.09
CA LYS A 398 17.06 23.11 8.45
C LYS A 398 17.11 21.60 8.17
N LEU A 399 15.95 20.94 8.20
CA LEU A 399 15.81 19.52 7.88
C LEU A 399 15.70 19.29 6.37
N SER A 400 14.93 20.16 5.68
CA SER A 400 14.59 19.97 4.27
C SER A 400 15.81 19.96 3.35
N VAL A 401 16.92 20.58 3.75
CA VAL A 401 18.16 20.62 2.96
C VAL A 401 18.67 19.23 2.57
N ALA A 402 18.49 18.22 3.44
CA ALA A 402 18.90 16.85 3.13
C ALA A 402 18.12 16.23 1.95
N PHE A 403 16.91 16.70 1.68
CA PHE A 403 15.98 16.10 0.72
C PHE A 403 15.64 17.02 -0.46
N ASP A 404 15.63 18.34 -0.26
CA ASP A 404 15.44 19.33 -1.33
C ASP A 404 16.74 19.53 -2.14
N ASN A 405 17.89 19.58 -1.45
CA ASN A 405 19.17 19.98 -2.03
C ASN A 405 20.31 18.99 -1.73
N GLY A 406 20.01 17.87 -1.08
CA GLY A 406 21.02 16.91 -0.70
C GLY A 406 21.62 16.18 -1.92
N PRO A 407 22.85 15.67 -1.81
CA PRO A 407 23.45 14.87 -2.86
C PRO A 407 22.60 13.64 -3.17
N ASP A 408 22.63 13.18 -4.42
CA ASP A 408 21.94 11.98 -4.90
C ASP A 408 20.42 11.96 -4.68
N MET A 409 19.76 13.11 -4.48
CA MET A 409 18.29 13.20 -4.59
C MET A 409 17.81 13.14 -6.05
N THR A 410 18.74 13.36 -6.98
CA THR A 410 18.62 13.10 -8.42
C THR A 410 19.83 12.24 -8.83
N CYS A 411 19.59 11.19 -9.60
CA CYS A 411 20.61 10.27 -10.12
C CYS A 411 20.11 9.60 -11.41
N ASP A 412 20.89 8.71 -12.03
CA ASP A 412 20.46 8.01 -13.25
C ASP A 412 19.17 7.21 -13.09
N ASN A 413 18.84 6.78 -11.86
CA ASN A 413 17.60 6.07 -11.55
C ASN A 413 16.42 7.01 -11.22
N VAL A 414 16.70 8.27 -10.85
CA VAL A 414 15.72 9.32 -10.52
C VAL A 414 16.18 10.60 -11.23
N PRO A 415 16.03 10.68 -12.56
CA PRO A 415 16.72 11.68 -13.39
C PRO A 415 16.11 13.08 -13.31
N ASN A 416 14.91 13.22 -12.74
CA ASN A 416 14.23 14.51 -12.61
C ASN A 416 14.42 15.08 -11.21
N ALA A 417 14.48 16.41 -11.12
CA ALA A 417 14.61 17.12 -9.86
C ALA A 417 13.51 16.69 -8.86
N ALA A 418 13.87 16.57 -7.59
CA ALA A 418 12.92 16.32 -6.52
C ALA A 418 11.91 17.48 -6.43
N GLN A 419 10.66 17.15 -6.12
CA GLN A 419 9.68 18.14 -5.72
C GLN A 419 9.95 18.60 -4.29
N SER A 420 9.39 19.76 -3.95
CA SER A 420 9.59 20.37 -2.64
C SER A 420 9.16 19.44 -1.49
N TRP A 421 10.08 19.14 -0.58
CA TRP A 421 9.86 18.32 0.61
C TRP A 421 8.95 19.00 1.64
N TRP A 422 8.64 20.28 1.45
CA TRP A 422 7.90 21.12 2.39
C TRP A 422 6.43 20.78 2.59
N ALA A 423 5.83 20.00 1.69
CA ALA A 423 4.49 19.51 1.92
C ALA A 423 4.50 18.43 3.01
N ALA A 424 3.55 18.46 3.95
CA ALA A 424 3.50 17.49 5.05
C ALA A 424 3.45 16.03 4.56
N PHE A 425 2.68 15.79 3.49
CA PHE A 425 2.60 14.48 2.85
C PHE A 425 3.92 14.03 2.22
N MET A 426 4.88 14.94 1.98
CA MET A 426 6.25 14.60 1.57
C MET A 426 7.14 14.35 2.78
N ALA A 427 7.12 15.28 3.74
CA ALA A 427 8.08 15.32 4.84
C ALA A 427 7.92 14.15 5.82
N TRP A 428 6.71 13.92 6.31
CA TRP A 428 6.45 12.96 7.38
C TRP A 428 6.83 11.52 7.04
N PRO A 429 6.49 11.00 5.84
CA PRO A 429 6.96 9.70 5.41
C PRO A 429 8.48 9.51 5.53
N THR A 430 9.30 10.50 5.18
CA THR A 430 10.76 10.35 5.25
C THR A 430 11.26 10.00 6.65
N PHE A 431 10.62 10.53 7.69
CA PHE A 431 10.98 10.27 9.08
C PHE A 431 10.72 8.82 9.54
N THR A 432 9.91 8.06 8.81
CA THR A 432 9.74 6.63 9.12
C THR A 432 10.99 5.81 8.85
N SER A 433 11.95 6.35 8.09
CA SER A 433 13.21 5.67 7.78
C SER A 433 14.09 5.43 9.01
N PHE A 434 13.85 6.17 10.10
CA PHE A 434 14.65 6.11 11.32
C PHE A 434 14.24 4.98 12.28
N VAL A 435 13.20 4.20 11.96
CA VAL A 435 12.80 3.05 12.79
C VAL A 435 13.74 1.86 12.64
N ALA A 436 14.52 1.81 11.56
CA ALA A 436 15.50 0.77 11.34
C ALA A 436 16.84 1.14 12.01
N PRO A 437 17.54 0.19 12.66
CA PRO A 437 18.84 0.43 13.25
C PRO A 437 19.87 0.89 12.21
N LEU A 438 20.51 2.03 12.49
CA LEU A 438 21.60 2.58 11.70
C LEU A 438 22.93 2.39 12.44
N ALA A 439 23.91 1.77 11.76
CA ALA A 439 25.23 1.56 12.33
C ALA A 439 25.90 2.90 12.70
N GLY A 440 26.47 2.97 13.92
CA GLY A 440 27.15 4.17 14.43
C GLY A 440 26.22 5.33 14.77
N LEU A 441 24.92 5.07 14.98
CA LEU A 441 23.98 6.02 15.60
C LEU A 441 23.82 5.63 17.07
N THR A 442 24.07 6.55 18.01
CA THR A 442 23.86 6.27 19.44
C THR A 442 22.37 6.35 19.82
N ALA A 443 21.99 5.77 20.96
CA ALA A 443 20.63 5.86 21.46
C ALA A 443 20.22 7.31 21.74
N GLU A 444 21.16 8.13 22.23
CA GLU A 444 20.96 9.56 22.48
C GLU A 444 20.74 10.34 21.18
N GLU A 445 21.53 10.06 20.14
CA GLU A 445 21.33 10.68 18.82
C GLU A 445 19.97 10.31 18.22
N SER A 446 19.60 9.03 18.29
CA SER A 446 18.30 8.53 17.82
C SER A 446 17.13 9.18 18.59
N ALA A 447 17.23 9.30 19.92
CA ALA A 447 16.23 9.98 20.73
C ALA A 447 16.11 11.46 20.36
N ALA A 448 17.23 12.16 20.18
CA ALA A 448 17.24 13.58 19.78
C ALA A 448 16.59 13.80 18.40
N TRP A 449 16.77 12.86 17.47
CA TRP A 449 16.10 12.89 16.17
C TRP A 449 14.58 12.74 16.31
N LEU A 450 14.12 11.73 17.06
CA LEU A 450 12.70 11.51 17.31
C LEU A 450 12.05 12.71 18.01
N ASP A 451 12.72 13.29 19.00
CA ASP A 451 12.28 14.52 19.67
C ASP A 451 12.18 15.70 18.68
N THR A 452 13.15 15.83 17.77
CA THR A 452 13.13 16.87 16.73
C THR A 452 11.94 16.71 15.80
N PHE A 453 11.64 15.48 15.37
CA PHE A 453 10.49 15.18 14.50
C PHE A 453 9.16 15.37 15.22
N ALA A 454 9.04 14.92 16.46
CA ALA A 454 7.85 15.12 17.28
C ALA A 454 7.52 16.60 17.52
N ASN A 455 8.54 17.47 17.51
CA ASN A 455 8.40 18.92 17.67
C ASN A 455 8.17 19.68 16.34
N ASN A 456 7.98 18.99 15.21
CA ASN A 456 7.59 19.63 13.95
C ASN A 456 6.17 20.22 14.01
N CYS A 457 5.28 19.56 14.77
CA CYS A 457 3.87 19.92 14.89
C CYS A 457 3.40 19.97 16.34
N ASP A 458 2.69 21.04 16.68
CA ASP A 458 1.95 21.18 17.94
C ASP A 458 0.51 20.70 17.74
N PHE A 459 0.21 19.55 18.35
CA PHE A 459 -1.11 18.92 18.36
C PHE A 459 -1.93 19.24 19.62
N SER A 460 -1.49 20.16 20.48
CA SER A 460 -2.20 20.49 21.73
C SER A 460 -3.56 21.19 21.50
N GLY A 461 -3.77 21.74 20.30
CA GLY A 461 -5.01 22.39 19.88
C GLY A 461 -5.92 21.51 19.01
N LYS A 462 -7.08 22.05 18.61
CA LYS A 462 -8.00 21.39 17.66
C LYS A 462 -7.46 21.32 16.23
N THR A 463 -6.51 22.19 15.90
CA THR A 463 -5.87 22.28 14.57
C THR A 463 -4.37 22.21 14.80
N PRO A 464 -3.66 21.27 14.15
CA PRO A 464 -2.21 21.18 14.25
C PRO A 464 -1.53 22.49 13.83
N LYS A 465 -0.46 22.88 14.53
CA LYS A 465 0.33 24.08 14.21
C LYS A 465 1.79 23.73 13.96
N GLY A 466 2.37 24.31 12.91
CA GLY A 466 3.78 24.18 12.57
C GLY A 466 4.01 24.27 11.07
N ASN A 467 5.27 24.31 10.64
CA ASN A 467 5.64 24.64 9.26
C ASN A 467 5.27 23.55 8.24
N VAL A 468 5.17 22.29 8.69
CA VAL A 468 4.87 21.12 7.86
C VAL A 468 3.62 20.39 8.39
N CYS A 469 2.75 21.09 9.11
CA CYS A 469 1.55 20.49 9.71
C CYS A 469 0.36 20.84 8.85
N GLN A 470 -0.38 19.82 8.43
CA GLN A 470 -1.61 20.04 7.68
C GLN A 470 -2.83 19.91 8.59
N SER A 471 -3.94 20.46 8.11
CA SER A 471 -5.24 20.36 8.80
C SER A 471 -6.31 19.66 7.97
N SER A 472 -5.99 19.31 6.72
CA SER A 472 -6.89 18.58 5.82
C SER A 472 -6.66 17.07 5.97
N TYR A 473 -7.73 16.27 5.96
CA TYR A 473 -7.63 14.82 6.24
C TYR A 473 -6.80 14.06 5.20
N PHE A 474 -6.92 14.43 3.91
CA PHE A 474 -6.18 13.78 2.83
C PHE A 474 -4.66 13.93 3.01
N GLU A 475 -4.20 15.10 3.41
CA GLU A 475 -2.78 15.37 3.65
C GLU A 475 -2.32 14.85 5.03
N LEU A 476 -3.23 14.81 6.01
CA LEU A 476 -2.98 14.26 7.35
C LEU A 476 -2.83 12.73 7.36
N GLY A 477 -3.40 12.00 6.39
CA GLY A 477 -3.37 10.53 6.38
C GLY A 477 -1.94 9.99 6.49
N GLN A 478 -1.05 10.49 5.63
CA GLN A 478 0.36 10.07 5.62
C GLN A 478 1.12 10.52 6.86
N GLU A 479 0.82 11.71 7.40
CA GLU A 479 1.38 12.21 8.66
C GLU A 479 0.98 11.34 9.86
N VAL A 480 -0.30 10.96 9.96
CA VAL A 480 -0.82 10.07 11.00
C VAL A 480 -0.17 8.70 10.91
N ILE A 481 -0.08 8.14 9.70
CA ILE A 481 0.55 6.83 9.48
C ILE A 481 2.03 6.87 9.85
N SER A 482 2.75 7.90 9.41
CA SER A 482 4.16 8.07 9.73
C SER A 482 4.38 8.19 11.23
N THR A 483 3.54 8.96 11.93
CA THR A 483 3.56 9.06 13.39
C THR A 483 3.31 7.71 14.06
N MET A 484 2.37 6.92 13.53
CA MET A 484 2.09 5.58 14.04
C MET A 484 3.27 4.61 13.87
N VAL A 485 3.95 4.69 12.73
CA VAL A 485 5.17 3.92 12.45
C VAL A 485 6.27 4.31 13.45
N MET A 486 6.57 5.60 13.58
CA MET A 486 7.64 6.11 14.45
C MET A 486 7.38 5.88 15.94
N SER A 487 6.12 5.94 16.39
CA SER A 487 5.76 5.76 17.80
C SER A 487 5.66 4.30 18.26
N GLY A 488 5.88 3.33 17.36
CA GLY A 488 5.62 1.91 17.66
C GLY A 488 4.13 1.59 17.79
N ALA A 489 3.26 2.43 17.22
CA ALA A 489 1.84 2.16 17.17
C ALA A 489 1.52 0.99 16.21
N VAL A 490 2.30 0.87 15.13
CA VAL A 490 2.28 -0.30 14.22
C VAL A 490 2.93 -1.48 14.93
N VAL A 491 2.23 -2.61 14.99
CA VAL A 491 2.67 -3.83 15.67
C VAL A 491 2.33 -5.07 14.84
N PRO A 492 3.15 -6.14 14.88
CA PRO A 492 2.80 -7.43 14.29
C PRO A 492 1.43 -7.92 14.77
N LEU A 493 0.75 -8.73 13.95
CA LEU A 493 -0.51 -9.35 14.35
C LEU A 493 -0.29 -10.23 15.59
N PRO A 494 -1.13 -10.09 16.63
CA PRO A 494 -1.03 -10.94 17.81
C PRO A 494 -1.32 -12.40 17.43
N GLU A 495 -0.54 -13.35 17.96
CA GLU A 495 -0.74 -14.77 17.68
C GLU A 495 -2.12 -15.27 18.14
N ASN A 496 -2.55 -14.81 19.32
CA ASN A 496 -3.80 -15.18 20.00
C ASN A 496 -4.53 -13.92 20.54
N PRO A 497 -5.21 -13.14 19.67
CA PRO A 497 -5.93 -11.96 20.12
C PRO A 497 -7.10 -12.34 21.01
N LYS A 498 -7.27 -11.62 22.13
CA LYS A 498 -8.49 -11.70 22.93
C LYS A 498 -9.60 -10.90 22.22
N PRO A 499 -10.77 -11.49 21.94
CA PRO A 499 -11.86 -10.78 21.30
C PRO A 499 -12.26 -9.54 22.09
N GLN A 500 -12.32 -8.40 21.41
CA GLN A 500 -12.83 -7.18 22.04
C GLN A 500 -14.34 -7.13 21.97
N GLN A 501 -14.95 -6.82 23.12
CA GLN A 501 -16.39 -6.60 23.17
C GLN A 501 -16.74 -5.32 22.41
N GLN A 502 -17.63 -5.45 21.42
CA GLN A 502 -18.13 -4.30 20.68
C GLN A 502 -18.91 -3.36 21.62
N PRO A 503 -18.61 -2.04 21.61
CA PRO A 503 -19.42 -1.09 22.36
C PRO A 503 -20.84 -1.06 21.79
N GLY A 504 -21.81 -1.58 22.54
CA GLY A 504 -23.23 -1.58 22.19
C GLY A 504 -23.90 -2.95 22.08
N LEU A 505 -23.14 -4.06 22.12
CA LEU A 505 -23.71 -5.41 22.29
C LEU A 505 -23.73 -5.76 23.79
N GLN A 506 -24.66 -5.17 24.55
CA GLN A 506 -25.14 -5.86 25.75
C GLN A 506 -25.90 -7.09 25.26
N LEU A 507 -25.26 -8.26 25.25
CA LEU A 507 -25.99 -9.52 25.27
C LEU A 507 -26.96 -9.44 26.46
N PRO A 508 -28.26 -9.73 26.30
CA PRO A 508 -29.09 -9.94 27.46
C PRO A 508 -28.44 -11.05 28.27
N LEU A 509 -28.08 -10.74 29.52
CA LEU A 509 -27.72 -11.74 30.52
C LEU A 509 -28.85 -12.77 30.56
N VAL A 510 -28.66 -13.91 29.90
CA VAL A 510 -29.52 -15.07 30.09
C VAL A 510 -29.05 -15.69 31.40
N PHE A 511 -29.70 -15.30 32.49
CA PHE A 511 -29.69 -16.12 33.70
C PHE A 511 -30.40 -17.43 33.37
N LYS A 512 -29.70 -18.55 33.60
CA LYS A 512 -30.30 -19.76 34.14
C LYS A 512 -29.43 -20.27 35.26
#